data_AF-A0A673M816-F1
#
_entry.id   AF-A0A673M816-F1
#
_cell.length_a   1.000
_cell.length_b   1.000
_cell.length_c   1.000
_cell.angle_alpha   90.00
_cell.angle_beta   90.00
_cell.angle_gamma   90.00
#
_symmetry.space_group_name_H-M   'P 1'
#
loop_
_entity.id
_entity.type
_entity.pdbx_description
1 polymer ?
#
loop_
_entity_poly.entity_id
_entity_poly.type
_entity_poly.pdbx_seq_one_letter_code
_entity_poly.pdbx_strand_id
1 'polypeptide(L)'
;MASVKVLLLNSLQELEEAELKMFQWYLKNDHECMSKCEMENADRLKTVDKLVVCFGPEEAVKITVKILRELKHNQLAKQLEDEHEQGTVQFTLTVSCNVHTTKH
;
A
#
# COMPACT_ATOMS: atom_id res chain seq x y z
N MET A 1 7.97 14.43 -1.96
CA MET A 1 7.64 13.05 -1.55
C MET A 1 6.27 13.09 -0.89
N ALA A 2 5.35 12.20 -1.27
CA ALA A 2 4.09 12.04 -0.55
C ALA A 2 4.40 11.57 0.88
N SER A 3 3.58 11.95 1.86
CA SER A 3 3.73 11.41 3.21
C SER A 3 3.37 9.94 3.22
N VAL A 4 3.98 9.16 4.11
CA VAL A 4 3.67 7.73 4.26
C VAL A 4 2.16 7.49 4.45
N LYS A 5 1.48 8.37 5.20
CA LYS A 5 0.03 8.30 5.37
C LYS A 5 -0.73 8.39 4.04
N VAL A 6 -0.31 9.27 3.13
CA VAL A 6 -0.94 9.43 1.82
C VAL A 6 -0.67 8.22 0.94
N LEU A 7 0.55 7.67 0.93
CA LEU A 7 0.89 6.47 0.17
C LEU A 7 0.04 5.27 0.61
N LEU A 8 -0.02 5.02 1.92
CA LEU A 8 -0.84 3.96 2.49
C LEU A 8 -2.32 4.14 2.18
N LEU A 9 -2.83 5.37 2.26
CA LEU A 9 -4.23 5.66 1.96
C LEU A 9 -4.56 5.38 0.50
N ASN A 10 -3.70 5.78 -0.43
CA ASN A 10 -3.88 5.54 -1.86
C ASN A 10 -3.91 4.04 -2.16
N SER A 11 -2.99 3.26 -1.60
CA SER A 11 -3.01 1.80 -1.78
C SER A 11 -4.28 1.16 -1.19
N LEU A 12 -4.71 1.63 -0.02
CA LEU A 12 -5.95 1.18 0.60
C LEU A 12 -7.18 1.62 -0.18
N GLN A 13 -7.12 2.71 -0.96
CA GLN A 13 -8.20 3.21 -1.82
C GLN A 13 -8.47 2.31 -3.03
N GLU A 14 -7.48 1.57 -3.50
CA GLU A 14 -7.60 0.65 -4.63
C GLU A 14 -8.24 -0.70 -4.24
N LEU A 15 -8.33 -1.01 -2.94
CA LEU A 15 -8.97 -2.24 -2.46
C LEU A 15 -10.50 -2.15 -2.53
N GLU A 16 -11.18 -3.25 -2.79
CA GLU A 16 -12.64 -3.32 -2.62
C GLU A 16 -13.03 -3.38 -1.13
N GLU A 17 -14.31 -3.22 -0.80
CA GLU A 17 -14.77 -3.27 0.60
C GLU A 17 -14.51 -4.64 1.26
N ALA A 18 -14.71 -5.72 0.51
CA ALA A 18 -14.44 -7.08 0.99
C ALA A 18 -12.95 -7.30 1.28
N GLU A 19 -12.09 -6.77 0.42
CA GLU A 19 -10.63 -6.87 0.55
C GLU A 19 -10.12 -6.00 1.69
N LEU A 20 -10.70 -4.81 1.89
CA LEU A 20 -10.41 -3.97 3.04
C LEU A 20 -10.78 -4.67 4.36
N LYS A 21 -11.91 -5.39 4.41
CA LYS A 21 -12.28 -6.19 5.60
C LYS A 21 -11.27 -7.31 5.84
N MET A 22 -10.80 -7.99 4.80
CA MET A 22 -9.75 -8.99 4.93
C MET A 22 -8.42 -8.38 5.37
N PHE A 23 -8.02 -7.25 4.81
CA PHE A 23 -6.83 -6.49 5.21
C PHE A 23 -6.86 -6.16 6.70
N GLN A 24 -7.97 -5.60 7.18
CA GLN A 24 -8.17 -5.27 8.59
C GLN A 24 -8.19 -6.53 9.48
N TRP A 25 -8.69 -7.65 8.96
CA TRP A 25 -8.65 -8.93 9.66
C TRP A 25 -7.21 -9.44 9.82
N TYR A 26 -6.38 -9.40 8.78
CA TYR A 26 -4.95 -9.74 8.88
C TYR A 26 -4.24 -8.85 9.90
N LEU A 27 -4.48 -7.54 9.83
CA LEU A 27 -3.96 -6.58 10.78
C LEU A 27 -4.32 -6.87 12.24
N LYS A 28 -5.56 -7.32 12.51
CA LYS A 28 -6.01 -7.71 13.85
C LYS A 28 -5.38 -9.01 14.35
N ASN A 29 -5.07 -9.94 13.45
CA ASN A 29 -4.59 -11.28 13.83
C ASN A 29 -3.06 -11.35 13.91
N ASP A 30 -2.34 -10.63 13.05
CA ASP A 30 -0.87 -10.64 13.03
C ASP A 30 -0.28 -9.71 14.11
N HIS A 31 -1.06 -8.76 14.62
CA HIS A 31 -0.56 -7.73 15.54
C HIS A 31 -1.51 -7.41 16.71
N GLU A 32 -1.08 -7.75 17.93
CA GLU A 32 -1.81 -7.48 19.18
C GLU A 32 -1.96 -5.99 19.51
N CYS A 33 -1.29 -5.10 18.78
CA CYS A 33 -1.28 -3.66 19.03
C CYS A 33 -2.66 -3.00 18.81
N MET A 34 -3.56 -3.63 18.04
CA MET A 34 -4.86 -3.06 17.73
C MET A 34 -5.99 -3.81 18.44
N SER A 35 -6.65 -3.11 19.36
CA SER A 35 -7.82 -3.66 20.04
C SER A 35 -8.92 -4.04 19.03
N LYS A 36 -9.44 -5.27 19.14
CA LYS A 36 -10.47 -5.83 18.24
C LYS A 36 -11.66 -4.89 18.03
N CYS A 37 -12.06 -4.18 19.09
CA CYS A 37 -13.19 -3.25 19.09
C CYS A 37 -12.95 -1.98 18.26
N GLU A 38 -11.71 -1.48 18.20
CA GLU A 38 -11.45 -0.20 17.54
C GLU A 38 -11.34 -0.30 16.02
N MET A 39 -11.07 -1.50 15.52
CA MET A 39 -10.99 -1.79 14.09
C MET A 39 -12.25 -2.47 13.55
N GLU A 40 -13.28 -2.68 14.37
CA GLU A 40 -14.61 -3.03 13.89
C GLU A 40 -15.21 -1.76 13.26
N ASN A 41 -15.54 -1.83 11.96
CA ASN A 41 -15.99 -0.67 11.16
C ASN A 41 -14.95 0.45 10.97
N ALA A 42 -13.65 0.15 11.06
CA ALA A 42 -12.66 1.14 10.68
C ALA A 42 -12.78 1.45 9.17
N ASP A 43 -12.77 2.72 8.84
CA ASP A 43 -12.63 3.20 7.47
C ASP A 43 -11.14 3.25 7.07
N ARG A 44 -10.87 3.60 5.81
CA ARG A 44 -9.52 3.60 5.24
C ARG A 44 -8.60 4.57 5.99
N LEU A 45 -9.10 5.75 6.33
CA LEU A 45 -8.33 6.76 7.06
C LEU A 45 -7.98 6.27 8.47
N LYS A 46 -8.95 5.77 9.22
CA LYS A 46 -8.71 5.22 10.56
C LYS A 46 -7.73 4.05 10.55
N THR A 47 -7.76 3.23 9.49
CA THR A 47 -6.82 2.13 9.30
C THR A 47 -5.39 2.64 9.11
N VAL A 48 -5.18 3.65 8.25
CA VAL A 48 -3.88 4.28 8.03
C VAL A 48 -3.35 4.93 9.30
N ASP A 49 -4.17 5.72 9.99
CA ASP A 49 -3.74 6.40 11.22
C ASP A 49 -3.30 5.40 12.29
N LYS A 50 -4.06 4.31 12.47
CA LYS A 50 -3.68 3.24 13.41
C LYS A 50 -2.38 2.56 13.02
N LEU A 51 -2.20 2.20 11.74
CA LEU A 51 -0.96 1.61 11.24
C LEU A 51 0.26 2.48 11.58
N VAL A 52 0.19 3.77 11.26
CA VAL A 52 1.32 4.69 11.48
C VAL A 52 1.54 4.98 12.97
N VAL A 53 0.48 5.05 13.78
CA VAL A 53 0.60 5.27 15.23
C VAL A 53 1.16 4.04 15.96
N CYS A 54 0.74 2.84 15.57
CA CYS A 54 1.13 1.60 16.25
C CYS A 54 2.53 1.12 15.86
N PHE A 55 2.90 1.21 14.58
CA PHE A 55 4.14 0.61 14.06
C PHE A 55 5.17 1.66 13.62
N GLY A 56 4.75 2.92 13.47
CA GLY A 56 5.58 3.95 12.85
C GLY A 56 5.51 3.91 11.31
N PRO A 57 6.00 4.97 10.64
CA PRO A 57 5.82 5.15 9.20
C PRO A 57 6.50 4.05 8.36
N GLU A 58 7.77 3.73 8.61
CA GLU A 58 8.51 2.73 7.80
C GLU A 58 7.94 1.32 7.97
N GLU A 59 7.61 0.93 9.21
CA GLU A 59 7.09 -0.40 9.49
C GLU A 59 5.64 -0.56 9.00
N ALA A 60 4.83 0.52 9.05
CA ALA A 60 3.49 0.53 8.48
C ALA A 60 3.48 0.23 6.98
N VAL A 61 4.48 0.70 6.23
CA VAL A 61 4.63 0.38 4.80
C VAL A 61 4.93 -1.10 4.60
N LYS A 62 5.90 -1.66 5.32
CA LYS A 62 6.28 -3.07 5.22
C LYS A 62 5.12 -4.00 5.54
N ILE A 63 4.36 -3.71 6.60
CA ILE A 63 3.16 -4.47 6.98
C ILE A 63 2.12 -4.40 5.86
N THR A 64 1.86 -3.21 5.32
CA THR A 64 0.87 -3.02 4.26
C THR A 64 1.27 -3.79 2.99
N VAL A 65 2.53 -3.72 2.57
CA VAL A 65 3.07 -4.49 1.44
C VAL A 65 2.89 -5.99 1.64
N LYS A 66 3.22 -6.52 2.84
CA LYS A 66 3.04 -7.94 3.18
C LYS A 66 1.57 -8.36 3.01
N ILE A 67 0.63 -7.62 3.60
CA ILE A 67 -0.79 -7.98 3.56
C ILE A 67 -1.35 -7.86 2.13
N LEU A 68 -0.96 -6.85 1.36
CA LEU A 68 -1.35 -6.73 -0.05
C LEU A 68 -0.90 -7.96 -0.88
N ARG A 69 0.29 -8.51 -0.61
CA ARG A 69 0.76 -9.74 -1.26
C ARG A 69 -0.09 -10.96 -0.86
N GLU A 70 -0.48 -11.07 0.41
CA GLU A 70 -1.40 -12.13 0.87
C GLU A 70 -2.78 -12.05 0.19
N LEU A 71 -3.26 -10.83 -0.06
CA LEU A 71 -4.49 -10.57 -0.81
C LEU A 71 -4.33 -10.72 -2.33
N LYS A 72 -3.15 -11.12 -2.81
CA LYS A 72 -2.78 -11.24 -4.24
C LYS A 72 -2.75 -9.91 -5.01
N HIS A 73 -2.77 -8.78 -4.31
CA HIS A 73 -2.56 -7.43 -4.84
C HIS A 73 -1.07 -7.12 -5.04
N ASN A 74 -0.37 -8.01 -5.75
CA ASN A 74 1.09 -7.94 -5.92
C ASN A 74 1.54 -6.68 -6.65
N GLN A 75 0.73 -6.17 -7.59
CA GLN A 75 1.04 -4.94 -8.32
C GLN A 75 0.99 -3.72 -7.39
N LEU A 76 -0.07 -3.59 -6.58
CA LEU A 76 -0.20 -2.51 -5.60
C LEU A 76 0.89 -2.59 -4.53
N ALA A 77 1.20 -3.80 -4.07
CA ALA A 77 2.27 -4.02 -3.09
C ALA A 77 3.63 -3.55 -3.63
N LYS A 78 3.92 -3.86 -4.90
CA LYS A 78 5.15 -3.42 -5.56
C LYS A 78 5.18 -1.91 -5.76
N GLN A 79 4.08 -1.30 -6.21
CA GLN A 79 3.99 0.15 -6.35
C GLN A 79 4.23 0.88 -5.02
N LEU A 80 3.64 0.39 -3.93
CA LEU A 80 3.82 0.99 -2.61
C LEU A 80 5.27 0.86 -2.10
N GLU A 81 5.90 -0.30 -2.33
CA GLU A 81 7.32 -0.53 -2.02
C GLU A 81 8.23 0.39 -2.84
N ASP A 82 7.98 0.46 -4.15
CA ASP A 82 8.66 1.35 -5.08
C ASP A 82 8.48 2.82 -4.67
N GLU A 83 7.28 3.30 -4.36
CA GLU A 83 7.04 4.71 -3.97
C GLU A 83 7.68 5.09 -2.63
N HIS A 84 7.81 4.12 -1.72
CA HIS A 84 8.49 4.31 -0.45
C HIS A 84 10.02 4.34 -0.60
N GLU A 85 10.58 3.49 -1.47
CA GLU A 85 12.02 3.44 -1.79
C GLU A 85 12.44 4.53 -2.81
N GLN A 86 11.51 5.00 -3.65
CA GLN A 86 11.72 6.02 -4.68
C GLN A 86 11.67 7.46 -4.15
N GLY A 87 12.39 7.69 -3.05
CA GLY A 87 13.31 8.83 -2.99
C GLY A 87 14.47 8.71 -3.99
N THR A 88 14.61 7.56 -4.65
CA THR A 88 15.61 7.28 -5.67
C THR A 88 14.97 6.51 -6.83
N VAL A 89 14.94 7.14 -8.01
CA VAL A 89 14.63 6.56 -9.34
C VAL A 89 13.14 6.49 -9.72
N GLN A 90 12.63 7.64 -10.15
CA GLN A 90 11.51 7.81 -11.07
C GLN A 90 11.62 6.82 -12.25
N PHE A 91 10.95 5.66 -12.19
CA PHE A 91 10.86 4.78 -13.35
C PHE A 91 9.74 5.29 -14.27
N THR A 92 10.11 6.26 -15.11
CA THR A 92 9.33 6.66 -16.27
C THR A 92 9.13 5.46 -17.20
N LEU A 93 8.01 4.75 -17.08
CA LEU A 93 7.46 4.01 -18.21
C LEU A 93 6.62 4.99 -19.05
N THR A 94 7.32 5.93 -19.69
CA THR A 94 6.85 6.42 -20.98
C THR A 94 6.89 5.22 -21.92
N VAL A 95 5.73 4.60 -22.16
CA VAL A 95 5.51 3.81 -23.37
C VAL A 95 5.69 4.77 -24.55
N SER A 96 6.91 4.83 -25.03
CA SER A 96 7.25 5.33 -26.36
C SER A 96 7.88 4.16 -27.11
N CYS A 97 7.07 3.17 -27.47
CA CYS A 97 7.44 2.31 -28.59
C CYS A 97 7.13 3.10 -29.88
N ASN A 98 7.93 4.14 -30.15
CA ASN A 98 8.12 4.60 -31.51
C ASN A 98 8.97 3.54 -32.19
N VAL A 99 8.32 2.64 -32.94
CA VAL A 99 9.03 1.78 -33.88
C VAL A 99 9.84 2.69 -34.83
N HIS A 100 11.13 2.45 -34.86
CA HIS A 100 12.14 3.29 -35.49
C HIS A 100 11.87 3.47 -36.99
N THR A 101 12.09 4.69 -37.46
CA THR A 101 12.07 5.11 -38.86
C THR A 101 13.26 4.58 -39.66
N THR A 102 12.96 4.02 -40.85
CA THR A 102 13.63 4.25 -42.15
C THR A 102 14.98 3.60 -42.52
N LYS A 103 15.06 3.34 -43.86
CA LYS A 103 16.21 3.16 -44.78
C LYS A 103 16.58 1.68 -44.98
N HIS A 104 16.55 1.12 -46.20
CA HIS A 104 17.03 1.62 -47.49
C HIS A 104 16.30 0.95 -48.68
#